data_AF-A0AAU0T8C4-F1
#
_entry.id   AF-A0AAU0T8C4-F1
#
_cell.length_a   1.000
_cell.length_b   1.000
_cell.length_c   1.000
_cell.angle_alpha   90.00
_cell.angle_beta   90.00
_cell.angle_gamma   90.00
#
_symmetry.space_group_name_H-M   'P 1'
#
loop_
_entity.id
_entity.type
_entity.pdbx_description
1 polymer ?
#
loop_
_entity_poly.entity_id
_entity_poly.type
_entity_poly.pdbx_seq_one_letter_code
_entity_poly.pdbx_strand_id
1 'polypeptide(L)'
;MEVFFRVSLKSDKVQFNRANKDLINKLNGDPAFRKNMYSRNPDLKTWVDDPKRNMGSSPTGYTWHHNEKPGVLQLVHRADHGGEHSVYHPTGKGGRDIWGGGREGREGKIKTE
;
A
#
# COMPACT_ATOMS: atom_id res chain seq x y z
N MET A 1 -0.80 24.66 -5.31
CA MET A 1 -2.10 24.04 -4.99
C MET A 1 -1.92 22.55 -5.10
N GLU A 2 -1.56 21.89 -4.01
CA GLU A 2 -1.12 20.50 -4.03
C GLU A 2 -2.30 19.53 -3.95
N VAL A 3 -2.44 18.70 -5.00
CA VAL A 3 -3.52 17.72 -5.19
C VAL A 3 -3.29 16.44 -4.35
N PHE A 4 -2.69 16.57 -3.16
CA PHE A 4 -2.44 15.43 -2.27
C PHE A 4 -3.63 15.10 -1.36
N PHE A 5 -4.52 16.08 -1.09
CA PHE A 5 -5.59 15.93 -0.08
C PHE A 5 -6.73 14.99 -0.51
N ARG A 6 -6.94 14.77 -1.82
CA ARG A 6 -8.09 13.97 -2.31
C ARG A 6 -7.86 12.47 -2.27
N VAL A 7 -6.63 11.99 -2.46
CA VAL A 7 -6.36 10.55 -2.50
C VAL A 7 -6.37 9.96 -1.10
N SER A 8 -5.75 10.64 -0.13
CA SER A 8 -5.60 10.20 1.26
C SER A 8 -6.92 9.89 1.99
N LEU A 9 -8.03 10.49 1.55
CA LEU A 9 -9.37 10.27 2.10
C LEU A 9 -10.18 9.18 1.37
N LYS A 10 -9.71 8.68 0.22
CA LYS A 10 -10.36 7.56 -0.49
C LYS A 10 -10.13 6.23 0.24
N SER A 11 -10.97 5.24 -0.05
CA SER A 11 -10.85 3.88 0.49
C SER A 11 -9.49 3.25 0.26
N ASP A 12 -9.12 2.33 1.15
CA ASP A 12 -7.90 1.52 1.01
C ASP A 12 -7.91 0.79 -0.33
N LYS A 13 -9.08 0.28 -0.75
CA LYS A 13 -9.27 -0.33 -2.07
C LYS A 13 -8.81 0.57 -3.22
N VAL A 14 -9.17 1.86 -3.18
CA VAL A 14 -8.80 2.82 -4.23
C VAL A 14 -7.31 3.16 -4.15
N GLN A 15 -6.78 3.39 -2.96
CA GLN A 15 -5.37 3.73 -2.79
C GLN A 15 -4.45 2.57 -3.15
N PHE A 16 -4.79 1.34 -2.74
CA PHE A 16 -4.06 0.13 -3.07
C PHE A 16 -4.14 -0.18 -4.56
N ASN A 17 -5.26 0.10 -5.24
CA ASN A 17 -5.34 -0.01 -6.70
C ASN A 17 -4.31 0.89 -7.40
N ARG A 18 -4.17 2.13 -6.95
CA ARG A 18 -3.17 3.04 -7.49
C ARG A 18 -1.75 2.55 -7.18
N ALA A 19 -1.47 2.22 -5.92
CA ALA A 19 -0.15 1.75 -5.51
C ALA A 19 0.26 0.44 -6.23
N ASN A 20 -0.68 -0.47 -6.47
CA ASN A 20 -0.44 -1.69 -7.22
C ASN A 20 -0.17 -1.44 -8.71
N LYS A 21 -0.81 -0.44 -9.33
CA LYS A 21 -0.47 -0.02 -10.70
C LYS A 21 0.96 0.52 -10.75
N ASP A 22 1.33 1.37 -9.80
CA ASP A 22 2.67 1.95 -9.72
C ASP A 22 3.74 0.87 -9.47
N LEU A 23 3.46 -0.10 -8.58
CA LEU A 23 4.30 -1.28 -8.35
C LEU A 23 4.52 -2.08 -9.63
N ILE A 24 3.46 -2.44 -10.35
CA ILE A 24 3.55 -3.22 -11.59
C ILE A 24 4.32 -2.45 -12.66
N ASN A 25 4.05 -1.16 -12.82
CA ASN A 25 4.80 -0.30 -13.75
C ASN A 25 6.30 -0.29 -13.42
N LYS A 26 6.65 -0.20 -12.12
CA LYS A 26 8.04 -0.23 -11.69
C LYS A 26 8.70 -1.59 -11.91
N LEU A 27 7.99 -2.70 -11.62
CA LEU A 27 8.49 -4.05 -11.89
C LEU A 27 8.74 -4.27 -13.39
N ASN A 28 7.89 -3.73 -14.25
CA ASN A 28 8.03 -3.85 -15.71
C ASN A 28 9.17 -2.96 -16.25
N GLY A 29 9.32 -1.75 -15.71
CA GLY A 29 10.31 -0.77 -16.18
C GLY A 29 11.70 -0.92 -15.57
N ASP A 30 11.87 -1.70 -14.50
CA ASP A 30 13.14 -1.84 -13.79
C ASP A 30 13.46 -3.33 -13.50
N PRO A 31 14.28 -3.98 -14.35
CA PRO A 31 14.65 -5.38 -14.17
C PRO A 31 15.41 -5.67 -12.87
N ALA A 32 16.23 -4.74 -12.39
CA ALA A 32 17.00 -4.92 -11.16
C ALA A 32 16.09 -4.89 -9.93
N PHE A 33 15.16 -3.92 -9.89
CA PHE A 33 14.11 -3.86 -8.88
C PHE A 33 13.24 -5.11 -8.89
N ARG A 34 12.79 -5.56 -10.08
CA ARG A 34 11.99 -6.78 -10.22
C ARG A 34 12.73 -8.01 -9.70
N LYS A 35 14.00 -8.20 -10.09
CA LYS A 35 14.82 -9.31 -9.60
C LYS A 35 14.93 -9.29 -8.07
N ASN A 36 15.22 -8.12 -7.49
CA ASN A 36 15.32 -7.95 -6.04
C ASN A 36 14.00 -8.31 -5.33
N MET A 37 12.87 -7.77 -5.79
CA MET A 37 11.56 -8.01 -5.18
C MET A 37 11.16 -9.50 -5.24
N TYR A 38 11.33 -10.14 -6.40
CA TYR A 38 11.00 -11.56 -6.56
C TYR A 38 11.95 -12.49 -5.77
N SER A 39 13.22 -12.10 -5.58
CA SER A 39 14.13 -12.88 -4.73
C SER A 39 13.78 -12.85 -3.25
N ARG A 40 13.17 -11.76 -2.77
CA ARG A 40 12.77 -11.60 -1.36
C ARG A 40 11.45 -12.28 -1.06
N ASN A 41 10.54 -12.31 -2.03
CA ASN A 41 9.25 -12.97 -1.90
C ASN A 41 8.78 -13.49 -3.28
N PRO A 42 9.01 -14.78 -3.57
CA PRO A 42 8.59 -15.41 -4.83
C PRO A 42 7.08 -15.36 -5.07
N ASP A 43 6.26 -15.37 -4.01
CA ASP A 43 4.79 -15.34 -4.14
C ASP A 43 4.29 -14.02 -4.74
N LEU A 44 5.09 -12.95 -4.67
CA LEU A 44 4.78 -11.71 -5.37
C LEU A 44 4.71 -11.92 -6.88
N LYS A 45 5.59 -12.74 -7.45
CA LYS A 45 5.56 -13.04 -8.89
C LYS A 45 4.27 -13.77 -9.26
N THR A 46 3.87 -14.76 -8.48
CA THR A 46 2.60 -15.47 -8.66
C THR A 46 1.42 -14.50 -8.63
N TRP A 47 1.41 -13.57 -7.68
CA TRP A 47 0.37 -12.54 -7.61
C TRP A 47 0.39 -11.57 -8.80
N VAL A 48 1.57 -11.14 -9.26
CA VAL A 48 1.71 -10.22 -10.41
C VAL A 48 1.24 -10.88 -11.71
N ASP A 49 1.58 -12.15 -11.90
CA ASP A 49 1.27 -12.90 -13.13
C ASP A 49 -0.20 -13.34 -13.20
N ASP A 50 -0.91 -13.40 -12.06
CA ASP A 50 -2.33 -13.76 -12.03
C ASP A 50 -3.19 -12.64 -12.66
N PRO A 51 -3.87 -12.87 -13.80
CA PRO A 51 -4.73 -11.88 -14.42
C PRO A 51 -6.00 -11.57 -13.60
N LYS A 52 -6.36 -12.42 -12.63
CA LYS A 52 -7.52 -12.25 -11.74
C LYS A 52 -7.13 -11.59 -10.41
N ARG A 53 -5.87 -11.19 -10.22
CA ARG A 53 -5.39 -10.54 -8.99
C ARG A 53 -6.28 -9.37 -8.58
N ASN A 54 -6.57 -9.28 -7.29
CA ASN A 54 -7.34 -8.17 -6.75
C ASN A 54 -6.45 -6.92 -6.62
N MET A 55 -6.54 -6.05 -7.61
CA MET A 55 -5.80 -4.78 -7.61
C MET A 55 -6.15 -3.87 -6.44
N GLY A 56 -7.31 -4.04 -5.78
CA GLY A 56 -7.69 -3.26 -4.61
C GLY A 56 -7.13 -3.80 -3.28
N SER A 57 -6.33 -4.85 -3.30
CA SER A 57 -5.76 -5.49 -2.10
C SER A 57 -4.25 -5.50 -2.14
N SER A 58 -3.61 -5.68 -0.97
CA SER A 58 -2.16 -5.87 -0.91
C SER A 58 -1.71 -7.14 -1.65
N PRO A 59 -0.52 -7.14 -2.28
CA PRO A 59 0.06 -8.35 -2.87
C PRO A 59 0.30 -9.47 -1.85
N THR A 60 0.40 -10.72 -2.32
CA THR A 60 0.70 -11.88 -1.45
C THR A 60 2.01 -11.70 -0.69
N GLY A 61 2.01 -12.01 0.61
CA GLY A 61 3.15 -11.81 1.52
C GLY A 61 3.45 -10.36 1.92
N TYR A 62 2.82 -9.37 1.29
CA TYR A 62 3.03 -7.95 1.60
C TYR A 62 1.79 -7.26 2.16
N THR A 63 1.99 -6.09 2.75
CA THR A 63 0.93 -5.14 3.04
C THR A 63 1.31 -3.74 2.61
N TRP A 64 0.33 -2.96 2.14
CA TRP A 64 0.49 -1.51 2.00
C TRP A 64 0.38 -0.87 3.38
N HIS A 65 1.50 -0.42 3.90
CA HIS A 65 1.59 0.38 5.11
C HIS A 65 1.30 1.84 4.78
N HIS A 66 0.33 2.42 5.50
CA HIS A 66 0.08 3.86 5.46
C HIS A 66 1.11 4.56 6.33
N ASN A 67 2.11 5.18 5.70
CA ASN A 67 3.21 5.84 6.40
C ASN A 67 2.76 7.12 7.13
N GLU A 68 3.50 7.58 8.13
CA GLU A 68 3.15 8.81 8.84
C GLU A 68 3.16 10.03 7.92
N LYS A 69 4.01 10.03 6.88
CA LYS A 69 3.98 11.06 5.84
C LYS A 69 2.68 10.97 5.03
N PRO A 70 1.85 12.03 5.01
CA PRO A 70 0.58 12.03 4.30
C PRO A 70 0.69 11.61 2.84
N GLY A 71 -0.20 10.70 2.42
CA GLY A 71 -0.32 10.23 1.04
C GLY A 71 0.74 9.21 0.62
N VAL A 72 1.61 8.76 1.52
CA VAL A 72 2.65 7.77 1.21
C VAL A 72 2.21 6.37 1.63
N LEU A 73 2.03 5.49 0.63
CA LEU A 73 1.92 4.05 0.86
C LEU A 73 3.30 3.40 0.68
N GLN A 74 3.68 2.57 1.64
CA GLN A 74 4.91 1.78 1.60
C GLN A 74 4.57 0.30 1.51
N LEU A 75 5.14 -0.41 0.54
CA LEU A 75 5.01 -1.86 0.47
C LEU A 75 5.99 -2.49 1.46
N VAL A 76 5.48 -3.19 2.46
CA VAL A 76 6.29 -3.83 3.51
C VAL A 76 5.85 -5.28 3.69
N HIS A 77 6.75 -6.14 4.17
CA HIS A 77 6.41 -7.54 4.40
C HIS A 77 5.35 -7.65 5.49
N ARG A 78 4.33 -8.49 5.30
CA ARG A 78 3.18 -8.57 6.21
C ARG A 78 3.58 -9.10 7.58
N ALA A 79 4.47 -10.10 7.62
CA ALA A 79 4.92 -10.68 8.88
C ALA A 79 5.70 -9.65 9.71
N ASP A 80 6.62 -8.92 9.08
CA ASP A 80 7.44 -7.90 9.73
C ASP A 80 6.57 -6.75 10.25
N HIS A 81 5.61 -6.27 9.45
CA HIS A 81 4.68 -5.24 9.88
C HIS A 81 3.82 -5.67 11.08
N GLY A 82 3.50 -6.96 11.19
CA GLY A 82 2.75 -7.51 12.33
C GLY A 82 3.62 -7.78 13.56
N GLY A 83 4.83 -8.32 13.37
CA GLY A 83 5.75 -8.69 14.45
C GLY A 83 6.48 -7.50 15.06
N GLU A 84 6.86 -6.52 14.23
CA GLU A 84 7.63 -5.34 14.62
C GLU A 84 6.76 -4.07 14.58
N HIS A 85 5.53 -4.16 15.08
CA HIS A 85 4.52 -3.11 14.92
C HIS A 85 5.00 -1.71 15.36
N SER A 86 5.79 -1.61 16.43
CA SER A 86 6.32 -0.34 16.95
C SER A 86 7.35 0.31 16.02
N VAL A 87 8.05 -0.46 15.17
CA VAL A 87 8.97 0.07 14.17
C VAL A 87 8.21 0.79 13.07
N TYR A 88 7.06 0.25 12.67
CA TYR A 88 6.21 0.83 11.63
C TYR A 88 5.23 1.88 12.15
N HIS A 89 4.84 1.80 13.43
CA HIS A 89 3.91 2.72 14.08
C HIS A 89 4.49 3.19 15.42
N PRO A 90 5.56 3.99 15.43
CA PRO A 90 6.26 4.41 16.65
C PRO A 90 5.39 5.24 17.60
N THR A 91 4.36 5.91 17.07
CA THR A 91 3.38 6.69 17.86
C THR A 91 2.17 5.86 18.29
N GLY A 92 2.12 4.57 17.92
CA GLY A 92 0.96 3.70 18.06
C GLY A 92 -0.17 3.99 17.07
N LYS A 93 -0.04 5.03 16.23
CA LYS A 93 -1.01 5.39 15.19
C LYS A 93 -0.41 5.16 13.81
N GLY A 94 -1.21 4.60 12.91
CA GLY A 94 -0.84 4.48 11.51
C GLY A 94 -1.18 5.73 10.71
N GLY A 95 -0.58 5.85 9.52
CA GLY A 95 -0.81 6.95 8.60
C GLY A 95 -2.28 7.21 8.35
N ARG A 96 -3.13 6.17 8.33
CA ARG A 96 -4.58 6.37 8.17
C ARG A 96 -5.24 7.25 9.22
N ASP A 97 -4.81 7.10 10.47
CA ASP A 97 -5.36 7.87 11.58
C ASP A 97 -4.73 9.28 11.59
N ILE A 98 -3.49 9.41 11.11
CA ILE A 98 -2.77 10.68 10.95
C ILE A 98 -3.33 11.52 9.80
N TRP A 99 -3.68 10.90 8.66
CA TRP A 99 -4.12 11.59 7.45
C TRP A 99 -5.58 12.08 7.53
N GLY A 100 -6.30 11.78 8.62
CA GLY A 100 -7.69 12.18 8.83
C GLY A 100 -8.75 11.21 8.28
N GLY A 101 -8.35 10.07 7.72
CA GLY A 101 -9.27 9.07 7.17
C GLY A 101 -9.78 8.09 8.23
N GLY A 102 -8.95 7.70 9.19
CA GLY A 102 -9.32 6.74 10.24
C GLY A 102 -9.96 5.47 9.67
N ARG A 103 -10.94 4.91 10.38
CA ARG A 103 -11.68 3.72 9.93
C ARG A 103 -12.63 4.03 8.77
N GLU A 104 -13.33 5.16 8.81
CA GLU A 104 -14.31 5.54 7.80
C GLU A 104 -13.67 5.73 6.43
N GLY A 105 -12.48 6.34 6.39
CA GLY A 105 -11.66 6.49 5.21
C GLY A 105 -11.26 5.15 4.64
N ARG A 106 -10.80 4.18 5.47
CA ARG A 106 -10.48 2.81 5.02
C ARG A 106 -11.65 2.16 4.28
N GLU A 107 -12.86 2.32 4.83
CA GLU A 107 -14.11 1.76 4.31
C GLU A 107 -14.72 2.59 3.16
N GLY A 108 -14.16 3.76 2.83
CA GLY A 108 -14.68 4.65 1.77
C GLY A 108 -15.96 5.39 2.15
N LYS A 109 -16.23 5.53 3.44
CA LYS A 109 -17.42 6.22 3.97
C LYS A 109 -17.27 7.74 3.98
N ILE A 110 -16.05 8.25 3.85
CA ILE A 110 -15.80 9.69 3.72
C ILE A 110 -16.21 10.14 2.32
N LYS A 111 -17.30 10.90 2.25
CA LYS A 111 -17.73 11.58 1.02
C LYS A 111 -16.70 12.66 0.70
N THR A 112 -16.04 12.53 -0.43
CA THR A 112 -15.08 13.50 -0.95
C THR A 112 -15.64 14.06 -2.23
N GLU A 113 -15.96 15.37 -2.23
CA GLU A 113 -16.54 16.13 -3.34
C GLU A 113 -15.69 16.10 -4.61
#